data_AF-A0A109RPN3-F1
#
_entry.id   AF-A0A109RPN3-F1
#
_cell.length_a   1.000
_cell.length_b   1.000
_cell.length_c   1.000
_cell.angle_alpha   90.00
_cell.angle_beta   90.00
_cell.angle_gamma   90.00
#
_symmetry.space_group_name_H-M   'P 1'
#
loop_
_entity.id
_entity.type
_entity.pdbx_description
1 polymer ?
#
loop_
_entity_poly.entity_id
_entity_poly.type
_entity_poly.pdbx_seq_one_letter_code
_entity_poly.pdbx_strand_id
1 'polypeptide(L)'
;MQKTLQIFQSYSLILESIFIVLSSVILFIELLNSDDILKMNKLLLFWISIGLLLFYVGILPIIIMSSFLEYRGLFDYIILLLNIIMYGCFITGFLVSKKEYNV
;
A
#
# COMPACT_ATOMS: atom_id res chain seq x y z
N MET A 1 29.86 0.34 10.21
CA MET A 1 29.02 -0.82 9.87
C MET A 1 27.53 -0.49 9.91
N GLN A 2 27.03 0.18 10.95
CA GLN A 2 25.60 0.55 11.07
C GLN A 2 25.12 1.56 10.00
N LYS A 3 25.96 2.52 9.63
CA LYS A 3 25.65 3.52 8.58
C LYS A 3 25.49 2.91 7.17
N THR A 4 26.32 1.93 6.81
CA THR A 4 26.24 1.23 5.51
C THR A 4 25.00 0.36 5.40
N LEU A 5 24.56 -0.26 6.51
CA LEU A 5 23.30 -1.02 6.56
C LEU A 5 22.09 -0.11 6.39
N GLN A 6 22.06 1.07 7.02
CA GLN A 6 20.97 2.02 6.87
C GLN A 6 20.80 2.51 5.43
N ILE A 7 21.92 2.80 4.76
CA ILE A 7 21.91 3.20 3.34
C ILE A 7 21.32 2.08 2.47
N PHE A 8 21.74 0.83 2.69
CA PHE A 8 21.23 -0.31 1.93
C PHE A 8 19.72 -0.53 2.16
N GLN A 9 19.25 -0.38 3.40
CA GLN A 9 17.83 -0.46 3.74
C GLN A 9 17.00 0.63 3.05
N SER A 10 17.49 1.87 3.03
CA SER A 10 16.80 2.97 2.33
C SER A 10 16.68 2.71 0.83
N TYR A 11 17.73 2.23 0.17
CA TYR A 11 17.68 1.89 -1.26
C TYR A 11 16.72 0.74 -1.54
N SER A 12 16.74 -0.31 -0.71
CA SER A 12 15.83 -1.44 -0.84
C SER A 12 14.37 -1.01 -0.68
N LEU A 13 14.07 -0.15 0.30
CA LEU A 13 12.72 0.36 0.52
C LEU A 13 12.21 1.17 -0.67
N ILE A 14 13.06 2.01 -1.27
CA ILE A 14 12.69 2.80 -2.45
C ILE A 14 12.38 1.88 -3.64
N LEU A 15 13.23 0.87 -3.87
CA LEU A 15 13.05 -0.10 -4.94
C LEU A 15 11.74 -0.88 -4.77
N GLU A 16 11.48 -1.37 -3.56
CA GLU A 16 10.28 -2.11 -3.20
C GLU A 16 9.02 -1.26 -3.40
N SER A 17 9.07 0.00 -2.95
CA SER A 17 7.98 0.96 -3.12
C SER A 17 7.63 1.17 -4.59
N ILE A 18 8.64 1.37 -5.45
CA ILE A 18 8.45 1.56 -6.89
C ILE A 18 7.84 0.31 -7.52
N PHE A 19 8.35 -0.87 -7.16
CA PHE A 19 7.86 -2.13 -7.71
C PHE A 19 6.40 -2.39 -7.33
N ILE A 20 6.05 -2.17 -6.06
CA ILE A 20 4.67 -2.31 -5.56
C ILE A 20 3.73 -1.33 -6.23
N VAL A 21 4.14 -0.06 -6.35
CA VAL A 21 3.33 0.95 -7.04
C VAL A 21 3.11 0.53 -8.51
N LEU A 22 4.17 0.12 -9.21
CA LEU A 22 4.05 -0.31 -10.61
C LEU A 22 3.13 -1.52 -10.78
N SER A 23 3.32 -2.56 -9.96
CA SER A 23 2.46 -3.74 -9.97
C SER A 23 1.00 -3.40 -9.64
N SER A 24 0.77 -2.53 -8.66
CA SER A 24 -0.58 -2.10 -8.28
C SER A 24 -1.27 -1.33 -9.40
N VAL A 25 -0.56 -0.47 -10.13
CA VAL A 25 -1.10 0.28 -11.28
C VAL A 25 -1.43 -0.66 -12.45
N ILE A 26 -0.56 -1.62 -12.77
CA ILE A 26 -0.82 -2.62 -13.81
C ILE A 26 -2.08 -3.43 -13.46
N LEU A 27 -2.17 -3.88 -12.21
CA LEU A 27 -3.34 -4.61 -11.72
C LEU A 27 -4.61 -3.75 -11.80
N PHE A 28 -4.52 -2.45 -11.51
CA PHE A 28 -5.62 -1.51 -11.63
C PHE A 28 -6.08 -1.32 -13.09
N ILE A 29 -5.14 -1.22 -14.03
CA ILE A 29 -5.42 -1.11 -15.46
C ILE A 29 -6.10 -2.38 -15.98
N GLU A 30 -5.59 -3.55 -15.58
CA GLU A 30 -6.16 -4.85 -15.98
C GLU A 30 -7.56 -5.05 -15.39
N LEU A 31 -7.79 -4.55 -14.16
CA LEU A 31 -9.11 -4.54 -13.55
C LEU A 31 -10.10 -3.57 -14.22
N LEU A 32 -9.64 -2.40 -14.66
CA LEU A 32 -10.48 -1.43 -15.37
C LEU A 32 -10.85 -1.90 -16.78
N ASN A 33 -9.95 -2.63 -17.45
CA ASN A 33 -10.17 -3.15 -18.80
C ASN A 33 -11.01 -4.43 -18.83
N SER A 34 -11.23 -5.11 -17.71
CA SER A 34 -12.21 -6.20 -17.66
C SER A 34 -13.62 -5.62 -17.64
N ASP A 35 -14.42 -5.91 -18.67
CA ASP A 35 -15.84 -5.51 -18.80
C ASP A 35 -16.74 -5.91 -17.61
N ASP A 36 -16.23 -6.76 -16.71
CA ASP A 36 -16.82 -7.19 -15.45
C ASP A 36 -16.35 -6.36 -14.22
N ILE A 37 -16.10 -5.05 -14.39
CA ILE A 37 -15.80 -4.07 -13.31
C ILE A 37 -16.67 -4.22 -12.05
N LEU A 38 -17.91 -4.71 -12.19
CA LEU A 38 -18.87 -4.91 -11.09
C LEU A 38 -18.70 -6.25 -10.34
N LYS A 39 -18.12 -7.28 -10.96
CA LYS A 39 -17.65 -8.51 -10.27
C LYS A 39 -16.24 -8.33 -9.70
N MET A 40 -15.41 -7.50 -10.32
CA MET A 40 -14.02 -7.27 -9.91
C MET A 40 -13.87 -6.55 -8.56
N ASN A 41 -14.82 -5.69 -8.16
CA ASN A 41 -14.83 -5.11 -6.81
C ASN A 41 -15.07 -6.17 -5.70
N LYS A 42 -15.47 -7.40 -6.08
CA LYS A 42 -15.53 -8.54 -5.15
C LYS A 42 -14.19 -9.24 -4.93
N LEU A 43 -13.22 -9.05 -5.82
CA LEU A 43 -11.93 -9.70 -5.70
C LEU A 43 -11.13 -9.04 -4.58
N LEU A 44 -10.74 -9.87 -3.61
CA LEU A 44 -9.88 -9.51 -2.49
C LEU A 44 -8.59 -8.82 -2.94
N LEU A 45 -8.04 -9.21 -4.10
CA LEU A 45 -6.84 -8.61 -4.67
C LEU A 45 -6.99 -7.11 -4.96
N PHE A 46 -8.16 -6.63 -5.37
CA PHE A 46 -8.40 -5.21 -5.61
C PHE A 46 -8.25 -4.37 -4.34
N TRP A 47 -8.92 -4.79 -3.27
CA TRP A 47 -8.88 -4.12 -1.97
C TRP A 47 -7.49 -4.20 -1.32
N ILE A 48 -6.74 -5.28 -1.54
CA ILE A 48 -5.36 -5.37 -1.09
C ILE A 48 -4.47 -4.40 -1.88
N SER A 49 -4.56 -4.39 -3.21
CA SER A 49 -3.76 -3.50 -4.05
C SER A 49 -4.03 -2.03 -3.76
N ILE A 50 -5.28 -1.63 -3.50
CA ILE A 50 -5.61 -0.23 -3.21
C ILE A 50 -5.10 0.20 -1.82
N GLY A 51 -5.20 -0.68 -0.81
CA GLY A 51 -4.65 -0.42 0.53
C GLY A 51 -3.12 -0.30 0.50
N LEU A 52 -2.46 -1.16 -0.27
CA LEU A 52 -1.01 -1.15 -0.43
C LEU A 52 -0.54 0.11 -1.18
N LEU A 53 -1.21 0.48 -2.28
CA LEU A 53 -0.91 1.69 -3.03
C LEU A 53 -1.03 2.93 -2.14
N LEU A 54 -2.12 3.05 -1.38
CA LEU A 54 -2.36 4.19 -0.49
C LEU A 54 -1.30 4.28 0.62
N PHE A 55 -0.87 3.13 1.15
CA PHE A 55 0.18 3.04 2.15
C PHE A 55 1.54 3.50 1.60
N TYR A 56 2.00 2.95 0.48
CA TYR A 56 3.31 3.29 -0.09
C TYR A 56 3.36 4.72 -0.65
N VAL A 57 2.27 5.20 -1.26
CA VAL A 57 2.17 6.61 -1.69
C VAL A 57 2.24 7.55 -0.48
N GLY A 58 1.63 7.18 0.64
CA GLY A 58 1.65 8.00 1.85
C GLY A 58 2.97 7.91 2.65
N ILE A 59 3.67 6.77 2.63
CA ILE A 59 4.96 6.60 3.32
C ILE A 59 6.11 7.28 2.57
N LEU A 60 6.08 7.33 1.24
CA LEU A 60 7.12 7.98 0.42
C LEU A 60 7.44 9.43 0.86
N PRO A 61 6.46 10.36 0.95
CA PRO A 61 6.73 11.72 1.40
C PRO A 61 7.18 11.79 2.86
N ILE A 62 6.76 10.84 3.70
CA ILE A 62 7.20 10.76 5.11
C ILE A 62 8.67 10.40 5.20
N ILE A 63 9.13 9.40 4.44
CA ILE A 63 10.55 9.02 4.41
C ILE A 63 11.41 10.19 3.92
N ILE A 64 10.95 10.89 2.88
CA ILE A 64 11.64 12.05 2.34
C ILE A 64 11.69 13.17 3.40
N MET A 65 10.55 13.54 3.99
CA MET A 65 10.49 14.61 4.99
C MET A 65 11.20 14.27 6.31
N SER A 66 11.23 13.01 6.72
CA SER A 66 11.97 12.55 7.89
C SER A 66 13.47 12.74 7.75
N SER A 67 13.99 12.90 6.53
CA SER A 67 15.39 13.26 6.29
C SER A 67 15.67 14.77 6.45
N PHE A 68 14.64 15.62 6.41
CA PHE A 68 14.77 17.09 6.45
C PHE A 68 14.29 17.72 7.76
N LEU A 69 13.34 17.08 8.45
CA LEU A 69 12.76 17.55 9.70
C LEU A 69 13.21 16.63 10.84
N GLU A 70 13.78 17.21 11.91
CA GLU A 70 14.09 16.45 13.13
C GLU A 70 12.85 15.67 13.58
N TYR A 71 13.03 14.34 13.69
CA TYR A 71 11.99 13.35 13.94
C TYR A 71 11.20 13.70 15.22
N ARG A 72 10.11 14.45 15.06
CA ARG A 72 9.13 14.70 16.12
C ARG A 72 8.02 13.69 15.93
N GLY A 73 7.51 13.12 17.02
CA GLY A 73 6.58 11.97 17.06
C GLY A 73 5.29 12.07 16.23
N LEU A 74 5.05 13.18 15.52
CA LEU A 74 4.00 13.31 14.50
C LEU A 74 4.11 12.25 13.40
N PHE A 75 5.32 11.88 12.97
CA PHE A 75 5.49 10.88 11.91
C PHE A 75 4.98 9.49 12.32
N ASP A 76 5.17 9.09 13.59
CA ASP A 76 4.64 7.83 14.11
C ASP A 76 3.11 7.78 14.06
N TYR A 77 2.44 8.87 14.44
CA TYR A 77 0.98 8.95 14.35
C TYR A 77 0.47 8.81 12.91
N ILE A 78 1.17 9.42 11.94
CA ILE A 78 0.80 9.33 10.53
C ILE A 78 1.00 7.90 10.01
N ILE A 79 2.13 7.27 10.32
CA ILE A 79 2.41 5.87 9.93
C ILE A 79 1.37 4.92 10.55
N LEU A 80 0.98 5.15 11.80
CA LEU A 80 -0.06 4.38 12.48
C LEU A 80 -1.42 4.55 11.77
N LEU A 81 -1.80 5.77 11.43
CA LEU A 81 -3.03 6.05 10.67
C LEU A 81 -3.03 5.34 9.31
N LEU A 82 -1.93 5.42 8.56
CA LEU A 82 -1.77 4.74 7.27
C LEU A 82 -1.91 3.22 7.41
N ASN A 83 -1.34 2.63 8.46
CA ASN A 83 -1.51 1.20 8.75
C ASN A 83 -2.97 0.84 9.04
N ILE A 84 -3.68 1.65 9.84
CA ILE A 84 -5.11 1.43 10.11
C ILE A 84 -5.91 1.44 8.80
N ILE A 85 -5.62 2.38 7.90
CA ILE A 85 -6.30 2.47 6.61
C ILE A 85 -6.00 1.24 5.75
N MET A 86 -4.73 0.82 5.68
CA MET A 86 -4.31 -0.36 4.92
C MET A 86 -5.02 -1.62 5.41
N TYR A 87 -4.97 -1.89 6.72
CA TYR A 87 -5.64 -3.05 7.31
C TYR A 87 -7.17 -2.97 7.19
N GLY A 88 -7.76 -1.78 7.30
CA GLY A 88 -9.19 -1.57 7.04
C GLY A 88 -9.58 -1.95 5.61
N CYS A 89 -8.73 -1.61 4.64
CA CYS A 89 -8.89 -2.02 3.26
C CYS A 89 -8.86 -3.56 3.11
N PHE A 90 -7.89 -4.22 3.77
CA PHE A 90 -7.77 -5.67 3.73
C PHE A 90 -8.99 -6.36 4.34
N ILE A 91 -9.45 -5.91 5.50
CA ILE A 91 -10.67 -6.45 6.16
C ILE A 91 -11.88 -6.29 5.25
N THR A 92 -12.02 -5.14 4.59
CA THR A 92 -13.11 -4.89 3.64
C THR A 92 -13.03 -5.84 2.45
N GLY A 93 -11.83 -6.04 1.89
CA GLY A 93 -11.58 -7.02 0.83
C GLY A 93 -11.91 -8.45 1.21
N PHE A 94 -11.55 -8.87 2.42
CA PHE A 94 -11.91 -10.20 2.95
C PHE A 94 -13.42 -10.37 3.13
N LEU A 95 -14.12 -9.35 3.65
CA LEU A 95 -15.55 -9.41 3.88
C LEU A 95 -16.35 -9.46 2.57
N VAL A 96 -15.92 -8.67 1.60
CA VAL A 96 -16.54 -8.59 0.28
C VAL A 96 -16.31 -9.87 -0.53
N SER A 97 -15.10 -10.43 -0.49
CA SER A 97 -14.77 -11.68 -1.20
C SER A 97 -15.47 -12.91 -0.62
N LYS A 98 -15.68 -12.96 0.71
CA LYS A 98 -16.45 -14.05 1.35
C LYS A 98 -17.90 -14.16 0.85
N LYS A 99 -18.48 -13.08 0.34
CA LYS A 99 -19.86 -13.06 -0.15
C LYS A 99 -20.04 -13.82 -1.47
N GLU A 100 -18.96 -14.20 -2.15
CA GLU A 100 -19.01 -14.89 -3.45
C GLU A 100 -18.80 -16.40 -3.36
N TYR A 101 -18.35 -16.93 -2.22
CA TYR A 101 -18.13 -18.38 -2.03
C TYR A 101 -19.35 -19.12 -1.46
N ASN A 102 -20.48 -18.43 -1.24
CA ASN A 102 -21.71 -19.01 -0.70
C ASN A 102 -22.92 -18.80 -1.64
N VAL A 103 -22.69 -18.95 -2.95
CA VAL A 103 -23.74 -19.10 -3.96
C VAL A 103 -23.74 -20.50 -4.54
#